data_AF-A0AAD7B2N7-F1
#
_entry.id   AF-A0AAD7B2N7-F1
#
_cell.length_a   1.000
_cell.length_b   1.000
_cell.length_c   1.000
_cell.angle_alpha   90.00
_cell.angle_beta   90.00
_cell.angle_gamma   90.00
#
_symmetry.space_group_name_H-M   'P 1'
#
loop_
_entity.id
_entity.type
_entity.pdbx_description
1 polymer ?
#
loop_
_entity_poly.entity_id
_entity_poly.type
_entity_poly.pdbx_seq_one_letter_code
_entity_poly.pdbx_strand_id
1 'polypeptide(L)'
;MAYIQDVVSKTSQRLASLDEHISDLQGQLKQLEDERLLLCDSLQKNIAINSPLRRMPPEVLAEIFMSTLPEEYKEPAKIDQSPWVLGRVCSRWRTIALSIPSLWSKFYI
;
A
#
# COMPACT_ATOMS: atom_id res chain seq x y z
N MET A 1 -18.92 60.76 -8.77
CA MET A 1 -18.56 60.22 -7.44
C MET A 1 -19.51 59.09 -7.02
N ALA A 2 -20.83 59.30 -6.94
CA ALA A 2 -21.79 58.26 -6.51
C ALA A 2 -21.84 56.98 -7.39
N TYR A 3 -21.73 57.11 -8.72
CA TYR A 3 -21.75 55.96 -9.65
C TYR A 3 -20.59 54.98 -9.45
N ILE A 4 -19.39 55.50 -9.18
CA ILE A 4 -18.19 54.66 -8.96
C ILE A 4 -18.34 53.87 -7.65
N GLN A 5 -18.96 54.48 -6.63
CA GLN A 5 -19.16 53.87 -5.32
C GLN A 5 -20.19 52.72 -5.36
N ASP A 6 -21.25 52.87 -6.15
CA ASP A 6 -22.25 51.81 -6.41
C ASP A 6 -21.63 50.61 -7.16
N VAL A 7 -20.84 50.89 -8.20
CA VAL A 7 -20.14 49.82 -8.97
C VAL A 7 -19.15 49.06 -8.10
N VAL A 8 -18.37 49.76 -7.27
CA VAL A 8 -17.43 49.13 -6.33
C VAL A 8 -18.18 48.27 -5.31
N SER A 9 -19.30 48.76 -4.77
CA SER A 9 -20.11 48.02 -3.79
C SER A 9 -20.73 46.75 -4.37
N LYS A 10 -21.25 46.80 -5.59
CA LYS A 10 -21.83 45.62 -6.26
C LYS A 10 -20.76 44.58 -6.59
N THR A 11 -19.60 45.04 -7.05
CA THR A 11 -18.48 44.16 -7.40
C THR A 11 -17.91 43.48 -6.15
N SER A 12 -17.75 44.20 -5.04
CA SER A 12 -17.27 43.63 -3.78
C SER A 12 -18.26 42.62 -3.19
N GLN A 13 -19.57 42.87 -3.27
CA GLN A 13 -20.59 41.91 -2.85
C GLN A 13 -20.55 40.63 -3.69
N ARG A 14 -20.41 40.75 -5.02
CA ARG A 14 -20.32 39.56 -5.89
C ARG A 14 -19.06 38.75 -5.60
N LEU A 15 -17.94 39.42 -5.36
CA LEU A 15 -16.68 38.79 -5.01
C LEU A 15 -16.79 38.04 -3.68
N ALA A 16 -17.36 38.67 -2.65
CA ALA A 16 -17.63 38.01 -1.36
C ALA A 16 -18.53 36.78 -1.51
N SER A 17 -19.56 36.85 -2.37
CA SER A 17 -20.42 35.69 -2.63
C SER A 17 -19.66 34.55 -3.32
N LEU A 18 -18.72 34.85 -4.22
CA LEU A 18 -17.92 33.84 -4.90
C LEU A 18 -16.91 33.21 -3.96
N ASP A 19 -16.27 33.99 -3.09
CA ASP A 19 -15.35 33.49 -2.08
C ASP A 19 -16.05 32.54 -1.10
N GLU A 20 -17.29 32.86 -0.71
CA GLU A 20 -18.11 31.97 0.13
C GLU A 20 -18.40 30.63 -0.57
N HIS A 21 -18.82 30.66 -1.84
CA HIS A 21 -19.05 29.43 -2.62
C HIS A 21 -17.76 28.63 -2.84
N ILE A 22 -16.63 29.30 -3.08
CA ILE A 22 -15.33 28.65 -3.20
C ILE A 22 -14.98 27.96 -1.89
N SER A 23 -15.15 28.64 -0.75
CA SER A 23 -14.85 28.08 0.57
C SER A 23 -15.74 26.87 0.88
N ASP A 24 -17.02 26.91 0.53
CA ASP A 24 -17.94 25.79 0.73
C ASP A 24 -17.54 24.57 -0.12
N LEU A 25 -17.31 24.78 -1.42
CA LEU A 25 -16.89 23.72 -2.33
C LEU A 25 -15.53 23.12 -1.93
N GLN A 26 -14.59 23.93 -1.46
CA GLN A 26 -13.32 23.44 -0.90
C GLN A 26 -13.54 22.58 0.35
N GLY A 27 -14.49 22.95 1.20
CA GLY A 27 -14.90 22.14 2.35
C GLY A 27 -15.45 20.77 1.93
N GLN A 28 -16.35 20.76 0.94
CA GLN A 28 -16.92 19.52 0.40
C GLN A 28 -15.85 18.64 -0.28
N LEU A 29 -14.95 19.23 -1.06
CA LEU A 29 -13.84 18.52 -1.70
C LEU A 29 -12.98 17.82 -0.65
N LYS A 30 -12.62 18.54 0.41
CA LYS A 30 -11.80 18.00 1.50
C LYS A 30 -12.48 16.80 2.18
N GLN A 31 -13.78 16.89 2.46
CA GLN A 31 -14.53 15.78 3.04
C GLN A 31 -14.49 14.52 2.15
N LEU A 32 -14.68 14.69 0.84
CA LEU A 32 -14.61 13.57 -0.11
C LEU A 32 -13.20 13.00 -0.24
N GLU A 33 -12.16 13.83 -0.17
CA GLU A 33 -10.77 13.37 -0.17
C GLU A 33 -10.44 12.56 1.08
N ASP A 34 -10.89 13.01 2.26
CA ASP A 34 -10.72 12.31 3.53
C ASP A 34 -11.47 10.96 3.50
N GLU A 35 -12.71 10.92 3.00
CA GLU A 35 -13.47 9.68 2.84
C GLU A 35 -12.80 8.72 1.86
N ARG A 36 -12.33 9.23 0.72
CA ARG A 36 -11.58 8.44 -0.26
C ARG A 36 -10.32 7.82 0.37
N LEU A 37 -9.57 8.57 1.17
CA LEU A 37 -8.37 8.07 1.84
C LEU A 37 -8.70 6.89 2.77
N LEU A 38 -9.76 7.02 3.58
CA LEU A 38 -10.22 5.98 4.49
C LEU A 38 -10.65 4.70 3.76
N LEU A 39 -11.39 4.85 2.66
CA LEU A 39 -11.84 3.73 1.84
C LEU A 39 -10.69 3.04 1.12
N CYS A 40 -9.74 3.80 0.57
CA CYS A 40 -8.53 3.25 -0.05
C CYS A 40 -7.71 2.41 0.93
N ASP A 41 -7.47 2.90 2.15
CA ASP A 41 -6.77 2.15 3.20
C ASP A 41 -7.53 0.86 3.56
N SER A 42 -8.85 0.94 3.71
CA SER A 42 -9.70 -0.22 3.99
C SER A 42 -9.66 -1.27 2.86
N LEU A 43 -9.71 -0.83 1.60
CA LEU A 43 -9.58 -1.72 0.45
C LEU A 43 -8.20 -2.37 0.39
N GLN A 44 -7.13 -1.61 0.61
CA GLN A 44 -5.76 -2.15 0.61
C GLN A 44 -5.59 -3.24 1.66
N LYS A 45 -6.12 -3.03 2.87
CA LYS A 45 -6.15 -4.05 3.94
C LYS A 45 -6.91 -5.31 3.51
N ASN A 46 -8.09 -5.15 2.93
CA ASN A 46 -8.92 -6.27 2.45
C ASN A 46 -8.28 -7.05 1.30
N ILE A 47 -7.71 -6.36 0.30
CA ILE A 47 -6.96 -6.97 -0.80
C ILE A 47 -5.78 -7.74 -0.25
N ALA A 48 -5.06 -7.16 0.71
CA ALA A 48 -3.94 -7.83 1.33
C ALA A 48 -4.43 -9.13 2.01
N ILE A 49 -5.50 -9.09 2.80
CA ILE A 49 -6.07 -10.26 3.50
C ILE A 49 -6.54 -11.33 2.51
N ASN A 50 -7.19 -10.92 1.42
CA ASN A 50 -7.69 -11.80 0.37
C ASN A 50 -6.63 -12.18 -0.68
N SER A 51 -5.38 -11.76 -0.50
CA SER A 51 -4.29 -12.14 -1.41
C SER A 51 -4.22 -13.66 -1.55
N PRO A 52 -4.16 -14.21 -2.78
CA PRO A 52 -4.04 -15.64 -3.03
C PRO A 52 -2.94 -16.31 -2.20
N LEU A 53 -1.82 -15.61 -1.99
CA LEU A 53 -0.69 -16.08 -1.19
C LEU A 53 -1.07 -16.38 0.27
N ARG A 54 -2.05 -15.65 0.84
CA ARG A 54 -2.59 -15.92 2.19
C ARG A 54 -3.58 -17.08 2.23
N ARG A 55 -4.18 -17.45 1.11
CA ARG A 55 -5.18 -18.53 0.99
C ARG A 55 -4.60 -19.84 0.44
N MET A 56 -3.42 -19.81 -0.16
CA MET A 56 -2.73 -21.00 -0.65
C MET A 56 -2.47 -21.99 0.50
N PRO A 57 -2.67 -23.30 0.29
CA PRO A 57 -2.26 -24.31 1.25
C PRO A 57 -0.75 -24.20 1.59
N PRO A 58 -0.34 -24.51 2.82
CA PRO A 58 1.07 -24.46 3.21
C PRO A 58 1.96 -25.35 2.34
N GLU A 59 1.45 -26.46 1.81
CA GLU A 59 2.15 -27.39 0.93
C GLU A 59 2.53 -26.74 -0.40
N VAL A 60 1.61 -25.97 -1.00
CA VAL A 60 1.86 -25.26 -2.26
C VAL A 60 2.87 -24.14 -2.06
N LEU A 61 2.80 -23.41 -0.93
CA LEU A 61 3.82 -22.43 -0.58
C LEU A 61 5.18 -23.08 -0.35
N ALA A 62 5.23 -24.25 0.27
CA ALA A 62 6.47 -25.00 0.48
C ALA A 62 7.11 -25.41 -0.86
N GLU A 63 6.32 -25.88 -1.82
CA GLU A 63 6.80 -26.23 -3.16
C GLU A 63 7.36 -25.00 -3.89
N ILE A 64 6.68 -23.85 -3.80
CA ILE A 64 7.17 -22.58 -4.35
C ILE A 64 8.51 -22.21 -3.68
N PHE A 65 8.62 -22.28 -2.36
CA PHE A 65 9.84 -21.95 -1.62
C PHE A 65 11.02 -22.86 -2.01
N MET A 66 10.77 -24.14 -2.20
CA MET A 66 11.81 -25.06 -2.69
C MET A 66 12.27 -24.70 -4.11
N SER A 67 11.36 -24.19 -4.93
CA SER A 67 11.65 -23.74 -6.30
C SER A 67 12.38 -22.40 -6.36
N THR A 68 12.50 -21.65 -5.26
CA THR A 68 13.28 -20.40 -5.21
C THR A 68 14.75 -20.63 -4.84
N LEU A 69 15.16 -21.86 -4.54
CA LEU A 69 16.56 -22.18 -4.29
C LEU A 69 17.35 -22.21 -5.60
N PRO A 70 18.59 -21.69 -5.63
CA PRO A 70 19.44 -21.81 -6.79
C PRO A 70 19.82 -23.28 -7.03
N GLU A 71 19.94 -23.67 -8.30
CA GLU A 71 20.42 -25.01 -8.69
C GLU A 71 21.86 -25.26 -8.21
N GLU A 72 22.70 -24.21 -8.24
CA GLU A 72 24.09 -24.23 -7.80
C GLU A 72 24.41 -22.99 -6.95
N TYR A 73 25.00 -23.20 -5.77
CA TYR A 73 25.47 -22.13 -4.89
C TYR A 73 26.89 -21.71 -5.29
N LYS A 74 27.00 -20.84 -6.31
CA LYS A 74 28.29 -20.35 -6.84
C LYS A 74 28.88 -19.18 -6.06
N GLU A 75 28.05 -18.46 -5.32
CA GLU A 75 28.41 -17.29 -4.54
C GLU A 75 28.02 -17.47 -3.07
N PRO A 76 28.68 -16.73 -2.14
CA PRO A 76 28.24 -16.64 -0.75
C PRO A 76 26.78 -16.24 -0.63
N ALA A 77 26.11 -16.90 0.30
CA ALA A 77 24.77 -16.62 0.76
C ALA A 77 24.57 -15.14 1.10
N LYS A 78 23.63 -14.48 0.41
CA LYS A 78 23.21 -13.12 0.74
C LYS A 78 21.87 -13.14 1.48
N ILE A 79 21.74 -12.29 2.50
CA ILE A 79 20.56 -12.26 3.38
C ILE A 79 19.27 -11.80 2.68
N ASP A 80 19.40 -11.19 1.52
CA ASP A 80 18.32 -10.77 0.62
C ASP A 80 17.94 -11.84 -0.42
N GLN A 81 18.60 -13.01 -0.40
CA GLN A 81 18.31 -14.14 -1.27
C GLN A 81 17.54 -15.25 -0.55
N SER A 82 16.99 -16.18 -1.33
CA SER A 82 16.42 -17.43 -0.81
C SER A 82 17.53 -18.25 -0.12
N PRO A 83 17.25 -18.88 1.03
CA PRO A 83 15.96 -18.95 1.72
C PRO A 83 15.68 -17.82 2.72
N TRP A 84 16.67 -16.96 3.04
CA TRP A 84 16.55 -15.95 4.10
C TRP A 84 15.45 -14.92 3.85
N VAL A 85 15.27 -14.48 2.59
CA VAL A 85 14.25 -13.48 2.23
C VAL A 85 12.82 -13.98 2.48
N LEU A 86 12.57 -15.29 2.37
CA LEU A 86 11.25 -15.89 2.60
C LEU A 86 10.77 -15.67 4.03
N GLY A 87 11.70 -15.78 4.99
CA GLY A 87 11.47 -15.51 6.39
C GLY A 87 11.24 -14.04 6.71
N ARG A 88 11.40 -13.09 5.78
CA ARG A 88 11.22 -11.64 6.01
C ARG A 88 9.91 -11.10 5.44
N VAL A 89 9.16 -11.89 4.67
CA VAL A 89 7.91 -11.45 4.02
C VAL A 89 6.77 -11.30 5.03
N CYS A 90 6.46 -12.35 5.80
CA CYS A 90 5.46 -12.29 6.86
C CYS A 90 5.66 -13.43 7.88
N SER A 91 4.94 -13.40 9.01
CA SER A 91 4.99 -14.45 10.04
C SER A 91 4.63 -15.83 9.49
N ARG A 92 3.58 -15.92 8.66
CA ARG A 92 3.14 -17.19 8.05
C ARG A 92 4.21 -17.82 7.16
N TRP A 93 4.84 -17.02 6.29
CA TRP A 93 5.93 -17.49 5.42
C TRP A 93 7.12 -17.95 6.24
N ARG A 94 7.48 -17.22 7.30
CA ARG A 94 8.55 -17.62 8.22
C ARG A 94 8.25 -18.97 8.87
N THR A 95 7.04 -19.16 9.40
CA THR A 95 6.64 -20.45 10.00
C THR A 95 6.74 -21.60 9.00
N ILE A 96 6.24 -21.42 7.78
CA ILE A 96 6.30 -22.45 6.74
C ILE A 96 7.76 -22.72 6.35
N ALA A 97 8.55 -21.69 6.06
CA ALA A 97 9.96 -21.84 5.67
C ALA A 97 10.79 -22.58 6.74
N LEU A 98 10.57 -22.25 8.03
CA LEU A 98 11.25 -22.94 9.13
C LEU A 98 10.80 -24.40 9.32
N SER A 99 9.59 -24.76 8.88
CA SER A 99 9.11 -26.15 8.90
C SER A 99 9.65 -27.03 7.77
N ILE A 100 10.47 -26.48 6.87
CA ILE A 100 11.03 -27.20 5.71
C ILE A 100 12.56 -27.33 5.90
N PRO A 101 13.07 -28.41 6.54
CA PRO A 101 14.50 -28.55 6.79
C PRO A 101 15.37 -28.54 5.53
N SER A 102 14.86 -29.08 4.42
CA SER A 102 15.56 -29.11 3.13
C SER A 102 15.90 -27.73 2.59
N LEU A 103 15.10 -26.72 2.92
CA LEU A 103 15.30 -25.33 2.53
C LEU A 103 16.60 -24.75 3.12
N TRP A 104 17.04 -25.27 4.26
CA TRP A 104 18.21 -24.81 5.00
C TRP A 104 19.39 -25.78 4.90
N SER A 105 19.33 -26.77 4.00
CA SER A 105 20.31 -27.86 3.94
C SER A 105 21.51 -27.59 3.03
N LYS A 106 21.42 -26.60 2.14
CA LYS A 106 22.45 -26.28 1.15
C LYS A 106 22.60 -24.78 1.01
N PHE A 107 23.77 -24.26 1.36
CA PHE A 107 24.17 -22.88 1.09
C PHE A 107 25.69 -22.77 1.17
N TYR A 108 26.27 -21.83 0.41
CA TYR A 108 27.70 -21.53 0.45
C TYR A 108 27.92 -20.32 1.37
N ILE A 109 28.85 -20.41 2.33
CA ILE A 109 29.19 -19.34 3.29
C ILE A 109 30.49 -18.68 2.85
#